data_AF-A0A2A5SYS7-F1
#
_entry.id   AF-A0A2A5SYS7-F1
#
_cell.length_a   1.000
_cell.length_b   1.000
_cell.length_c   1.000
_cell.angle_alpha   90.00
_cell.angle_beta   90.00
_cell.angle_gamma   90.00
#
_symmetry.space_group_name_H-M   'P 1'
#
loop_
_entity.id
_entity.type
_entity.pdbx_description
1 polymer ?
#
loop_
_entity_poly.entity_id
_entity_poly.type
_entity_poly.pdbx_seq_one_letter_code
_entity_poly.pdbx_strand_id
1 'polypeptide(L)'
;MAFDTWRDILFGVFADATRVEHDMPDLVYFWLGDEGNNDELFARAWLDGYTVEKPQLFKLIFPNSTAVLQKDGELNSFADTVYKRYLIENAMTEQEIKSVDERYWQFAVPVEDGE
;
A
#
# COMPACT_ATOMS: atom_id res chain seq x y z
N MET A 1 32.25 13.78 -21.65
CA MET A 1 31.29 13.94 -20.53
C MET A 1 29.92 14.06 -21.16
N ALA A 2 29.19 12.95 -21.24
CA ALA A 2 27.78 13.00 -21.56
C ALA A 2 27.09 13.47 -20.28
N PHE A 3 26.63 14.72 -20.27
CA PHE A 3 25.70 15.15 -19.24
C PHE A 3 24.44 14.29 -19.37
N ASP A 4 23.94 13.88 -18.22
CA ASP A 4 22.88 12.91 -18.04
C ASP A 4 21.57 13.48 -18.61
N THR A 5 21.35 13.26 -19.92
CA THR A 5 20.26 13.85 -20.71
C THR A 5 18.88 13.62 -20.11
N TRP A 6 18.73 12.61 -19.27
CA TRP A 6 17.51 12.29 -18.55
C TRP A 6 17.16 13.32 -17.48
N ARG A 7 18.17 13.84 -16.79
CA ARG A 7 17.98 14.84 -15.74
C ARG A 7 17.48 16.15 -16.33
N ASP A 8 18.03 16.57 -17.47
CA ASP A 8 17.63 17.80 -18.16
C ASP A 8 16.20 17.70 -18.75
N ILE A 9 15.79 16.51 -19.22
CA ILE A 9 14.41 16.27 -19.70
C ILE A 9 13.42 16.32 -18.53
N LEU A 10 13.76 15.70 -17.39
CA LEU A 10 12.91 15.73 -16.20
C LEU A 10 12.80 17.13 -15.61
N PHE A 11 13.92 17.84 -15.47
CA PHE A 11 13.91 19.25 -15.09
C PHE A 11 13.06 20.07 -16.06
N GLY A 12 13.10 19.83 -17.37
CA GLY A 12 12.25 20.51 -18.35
C GLY A 12 10.75 20.26 -18.14
N VAL A 13 10.35 18.99 -17.95
CA VAL A 13 8.95 18.59 -17.72
C VAL A 13 8.41 19.13 -16.39
N PHE A 14 9.20 19.04 -15.31
CA PHE A 14 8.80 19.58 -14.00
C PHE A 14 8.89 21.10 -13.93
N ALA A 15 9.87 21.73 -14.59
CA ALA A 15 9.97 23.19 -14.65
C ALA A 15 8.84 23.84 -15.47
N ASP A 16 8.24 23.12 -16.43
CA ASP A 16 7.06 23.57 -17.18
C ASP A 16 5.79 23.39 -16.33
N ALA A 17 5.65 22.26 -15.63
CA ALA A 17 4.57 22.00 -14.67
C ALA A 17 4.56 22.96 -13.46
N THR A 18 5.70 23.60 -13.16
CA THR A 18 5.82 24.62 -12.10
C THR A 18 5.76 26.06 -12.64
N ARG A 19 5.83 26.25 -13.97
CA ARG A 19 5.70 27.56 -14.64
C ARG A 19 4.27 27.86 -15.09
N VAL A 20 3.50 26.84 -15.43
CA VAL A 20 2.08 26.98 -15.75
C VAL A 20 1.31 26.84 -14.43
N GLU A 21 1.00 28.00 -13.83
CA GLU A 21 0.07 28.20 -12.71
C GLU A 21 0.17 27.18 -11.56
N HIS A 22 0.90 27.52 -10.49
CA HIS A 22 0.63 27.31 -9.06
C HIS A 22 -0.34 26.18 -8.56
N ASP A 23 -0.50 25.08 -9.29
CA ASP A 23 -1.46 23.99 -9.03
C ASP A 23 -0.81 22.85 -8.26
N MET A 24 0.52 22.83 -8.20
CA MET A 24 1.25 21.86 -7.39
C MET A 24 1.31 22.36 -5.93
N PRO A 25 0.77 21.61 -4.96
CA PRO A 25 0.90 21.97 -3.56
C PRO A 25 2.37 22.08 -3.16
N ASP A 26 2.73 23.07 -2.36
CA ASP A 26 4.12 23.30 -1.91
C ASP A 26 4.76 22.02 -1.33
N LEU A 27 3.97 21.19 -0.62
CA LEU A 27 4.41 19.91 -0.07
C LEU A 27 4.89 18.93 -1.14
N VAL A 28 4.22 18.89 -2.30
CA VAL A 28 4.61 18.03 -3.43
C VAL A 28 5.87 18.56 -4.09
N TYR A 29 5.99 19.88 -4.24
CA TYR A 29 7.20 20.50 -4.78
C TYR A 29 8.42 20.24 -3.90
N PHE A 30 8.29 20.43 -2.59
CA PHE A 30 9.35 20.13 -1.63
C PHE A 30 9.70 18.65 -1.60
N TRP A 31 8.70 17.76 -1.66
CA TRP A 31 8.93 16.33 -1.67
C TRP A 31 9.71 15.89 -2.92
N LEU A 32 9.37 16.40 -4.11
CA LEU A 32 10.11 16.10 -5.35
C LEU A 32 11.56 16.58 -5.30
N GLY A 33 11.81 17.73 -4.67
CA GLY A 33 13.13 18.33 -4.54
C GLY A 33 13.94 17.86 -3.32
N ASP A 34 13.42 16.93 -2.51
CA ASP A 34 14.10 16.40 -1.33
C ASP A 34 15.34 15.57 -1.70
N GLU A 35 16.31 15.41 -0.80
CA GLU A 35 17.59 14.74 -1.06
C GLU A 35 17.46 13.23 -1.37
N GLY A 36 16.26 12.68 -1.29
CA GLY A 36 15.93 11.27 -1.51
C GLY A 36 15.78 10.82 -2.98
N ASN A 37 16.05 11.68 -3.97
CA ASN A 37 15.82 11.41 -5.41
C ASN A 37 14.35 11.06 -5.74
N ASN A 38 13.41 11.71 -5.05
CA ASN A 38 11.98 11.47 -5.23
C ASN A 38 11.50 11.85 -6.65
N ASP A 39 12.16 12.84 -7.26
CA ASP A 39 12.01 13.22 -8.66
C ASP A 39 12.34 12.07 -9.63
N GLU A 40 13.47 11.39 -9.43
CA GLU A 40 13.86 10.23 -10.24
C GLU A 40 12.91 9.05 -10.00
N LEU A 41 12.54 8.79 -8.75
CA LEU A 41 11.61 7.72 -8.39
C LEU A 41 10.24 7.92 -9.07
N PHE A 42 9.70 9.13 -9.03
CA PHE A 42 8.46 9.48 -9.70
C PHE A 42 8.56 9.34 -11.22
N ALA A 43 9.66 9.81 -11.82
CA ALA A 43 9.90 9.69 -13.25
C ALA A 43 9.96 8.23 -13.72
N ARG A 44 10.69 7.38 -12.99
CA ARG A 44 10.79 5.95 -13.28
C ARG A 44 9.43 5.27 -13.12
N ALA A 45 8.69 5.59 -12.07
CA ALA A 45 7.33 5.09 -11.87
C ALA A 45 6.40 5.42 -13.05
N TRP A 46 6.54 6.60 -13.64
CA TRP A 46 5.77 7.03 -14.81
C TRP A 46 6.19 6.32 -16.10
N LEU A 47 7.49 6.15 -16.34
CA LEU A 47 8.04 5.60 -17.58
C LEU A 47 7.98 4.08 -17.63
N ASP A 48 8.39 3.43 -16.54
CA ASP A 48 8.55 1.98 -16.43
C ASP A 48 7.30 1.31 -15.83
N GLY A 49 6.37 2.11 -15.33
CA GLY A 49 5.28 1.66 -14.46
C GLY A 49 5.76 1.48 -13.02
N TYR A 50 4.81 1.52 -12.07
CA TYR A 50 5.09 1.29 -10.66
C TYR A 50 4.04 0.36 -10.06
N THR A 51 4.51 -0.76 -9.52
CA THR A 51 3.69 -1.61 -8.66
C THR A 51 3.89 -1.14 -7.23
N VAL A 52 2.84 -0.55 -6.64
CA VAL A 52 2.82 -0.32 -5.19
C VAL A 52 2.82 -1.71 -4.54
N GLU A 53 3.89 -2.06 -3.83
CA GLU A 53 3.89 -3.26 -2.99
C GLU A 53 2.75 -3.12 -1.98
N LYS A 54 1.69 -3.90 -2.17
CA LYS A 54 0.63 -4.00 -1.18
C LYS A 54 1.15 -4.89 -0.06
N PRO A 55 1.01 -4.50 1.22
CA PRO A 55 1.36 -5.40 2.31
C PRO A 55 0.53 -6.68 2.21
N GLN A 56 1.17 -7.84 2.41
CA GLN A 56 0.48 -9.12 2.44
C GLN A 56 -0.65 -9.08 3.47
N LEU A 57 -1.85 -9.47 3.03
CA LEU A 57 -3.02 -9.56 3.88
C LEU A 57 -3.18 -10.99 4.40
N PHE A 58 -3.71 -11.08 5.62
CA PHE A 58 -3.94 -12.33 6.33
C PHE A 58 -5.36 -12.36 6.89
N LYS A 59 -5.97 -13.55 6.85
CA LYS A 59 -7.22 -13.84 7.55
C LYS A 59 -6.91 -14.65 8.81
N LEU A 60 -7.65 -14.40 9.89
CA LEU A 60 -7.50 -15.15 11.14
C LEU A 60 -8.52 -16.29 11.22
N ILE A 61 -8.02 -17.53 11.34
CA ILE A 61 -8.87 -18.72 11.46
C ILE A 61 -8.67 -19.31 12.86
N PHE A 62 -9.68 -19.16 13.71
CA PHE A 62 -9.65 -19.71 15.06
C PHE A 62 -10.12 -21.18 15.07
N PRO A 63 -9.41 -22.09 15.78
CA PRO A 63 -9.81 -23.48 15.87
C PRO A 63 -11.22 -23.66 16.42
N ASN A 64 -11.99 -24.58 15.82
CA ASN A 64 -13.35 -24.95 16.23
C ASN A 64 -14.35 -23.77 16.29
N SER A 65 -14.10 -22.71 15.53
CA SER A 65 -14.94 -21.52 15.53
C SER A 65 -15.18 -21.03 14.12
N THR A 66 -16.43 -20.61 13.84
CA THR A 66 -16.74 -19.78 12.66
C THR A 66 -16.54 -18.29 12.94
N ALA A 67 -15.81 -17.98 14.01
CA ALA A 67 -15.47 -16.62 14.38
C ALA A 67 -14.43 -16.02 13.43
N VAL A 68 -14.65 -14.76 13.06
CA VAL A 68 -13.66 -13.90 12.39
C VAL A 68 -13.40 -12.70 13.28
N LEU A 69 -12.13 -12.32 13.42
CA LEU A 69 -11.74 -11.06 14.03
C LEU A 69 -11.93 -9.94 13.01
N GLN A 70 -12.67 -8.92 13.40
CA GLN A 70 -12.87 -7.72 12.59
C GLN A 70 -11.75 -6.70 12.81
N LYS A 71 -11.64 -5.74 11.89
CA LYS A 71 -10.67 -4.65 11.99
C LYS A 71 -10.86 -3.75 13.22
N ASP A 72 -12.08 -3.68 13.74
CA ASP A 72 -12.40 -2.97 14.99
C ASP A 72 -12.05 -3.78 16.26
N GLY A 73 -11.59 -5.02 16.11
CA GLY A 73 -11.22 -5.92 17.20
C GLY A 73 -12.37 -6.79 17.71
N GLU A 74 -13.58 -6.69 17.16
CA GLU A 74 -14.71 -7.53 17.58
C GLU A 74 -14.68 -8.92 16.93
N LEU A 75 -15.21 -9.91 17.66
CA LEU A 75 -15.25 -11.31 17.23
C LEU A 75 -16.69 -11.70 16.86
N ASN A 76 -16.94 -12.04 15.59
CA ASN A 76 -18.28 -12.41 15.09
C ASN A 76 -18.32 -13.81 14.48
N SER A 77 -19.37 -14.58 14.77
CA SER A 77 -19.60 -15.93 14.21
C SER A 77 -20.56 -15.91 13.02
N PHE A 78 -20.26 -16.70 11.98
CA PHE A 78 -21.06 -16.74 10.74
C PHE A 78 -21.45 -18.16 10.31
N ALA A 79 -22.44 -18.26 9.41
CA ALA A 79 -22.75 -19.47 8.65
C ALA A 79 -21.78 -19.65 7.46
N ASP A 80 -21.45 -20.90 7.11
CA ASP A 80 -20.33 -21.29 6.24
C ASP A 80 -20.23 -20.57 4.88
N THR A 81 -21.35 -20.24 4.23
CA THR A 81 -21.34 -19.55 2.92
C THR A 81 -21.08 -18.06 3.01
N VAL A 82 -21.45 -17.41 4.11
CA VAL A 82 -21.12 -15.99 4.38
C VAL A 82 -19.67 -15.86 4.83
N TYR A 83 -19.17 -16.89 5.53
CA TYR A 83 -17.85 -16.94 6.15
C TYR A 83 -16.69 -16.69 5.17
N LYS A 84 -16.70 -17.32 3.98
CA LYS A 84 -15.60 -17.15 3.00
C LYS A 84 -15.46 -15.73 2.47
N ARG A 85 -16.58 -15.06 2.15
CA ARG A 85 -16.56 -13.67 1.67
C ARG A 85 -16.09 -12.73 2.78
N TYR A 86 -16.58 -12.97 4.00
CA TYR A 86 -16.21 -12.17 5.18
C TYR A 86 -14.72 -12.25 5.52
N LEU A 87 -14.10 -13.43 5.40
CA LEU A 87 -12.67 -13.62 5.64
C LEU A 87 -11.78 -12.82 4.68
N ILE A 88 -12.23 -12.62 3.43
CA ILE A 88 -11.50 -11.81 2.44
C ILE A 88 -11.69 -10.32 2.75
N GLU A 89 -12.94 -9.90 3.00
CA GLU A 89 -13.27 -8.49 3.31
C GLU A 89 -12.63 -8.00 4.63
N ASN A 90 -12.38 -8.91 5.58
CA ASN A 90 -11.76 -8.62 6.87
C ASN A 90 -10.29 -9.05 6.94
N ALA A 91 -9.62 -9.23 5.81
CA ALA A 91 -8.19 -9.51 5.81
C ALA A 91 -7.42 -8.29 6.36
N MET A 92 -6.39 -8.57 7.15
CA MET A 92 -5.59 -7.60 7.90
C MET A 92 -4.11 -7.78 7.60
N THR A 93 -3.35 -6.70 7.71
CA THR A 93 -1.88 -6.75 7.69
C THR A 93 -1.34 -7.36 8.98
N GLU A 94 -0.09 -7.82 8.95
CA GLU A 94 0.60 -8.29 10.16
C GLU A 94 0.60 -7.24 11.27
N GLN A 95 0.82 -5.97 10.92
CA GLN A 95 0.84 -4.87 11.88
C GLN A 95 -0.53 -4.67 12.54
N GLU A 96 -1.61 -4.68 11.77
CA GLU A 96 -2.97 -4.57 12.30
C GLU A 96 -3.29 -5.74 13.25
N ILE A 97 -2.96 -6.99 12.89
CA ILE A 97 -3.16 -8.16 13.75
C ILE A 97 -2.40 -8.02 15.06
N LYS A 98 -1.10 -7.69 14.99
CA LYS A 98 -0.25 -7.54 16.18
C LYS A 98 -0.66 -6.35 17.05
N SER A 99 -1.25 -5.32 16.46
CA SER A 99 -1.77 -4.16 17.20
C SER A 99 -3.00 -4.51 18.04
N VAL A 100 -3.80 -5.49 17.60
CA VAL A 100 -4.89 -6.05 18.41
C VAL A 100 -4.31 -6.96 19.50
N ASP A 101 -3.58 -8.01 19.10
CA ASP A 101 -2.89 -8.92 20.00
C ASP A 101 -1.87 -9.77 19.22
N GLU A 102 -0.60 -9.75 19.61
CA GLU A 102 0.47 -10.53 18.96
C GLU A 102 0.18 -12.04 18.97
N ARG A 103 -0.55 -12.56 19.96
CA ARG A 103 -0.91 -13.98 20.05
C ARG A 103 -1.79 -14.43 18.90
N TYR A 104 -2.50 -13.52 18.22
CA TYR A 104 -3.35 -13.87 17.08
C TYR A 104 -2.56 -14.21 15.83
N TRP A 105 -1.29 -13.83 15.75
CA TRP A 105 -0.44 -14.13 14.60
C TRP A 105 -0.36 -15.64 14.28
N GLN A 106 -0.45 -16.52 15.28
CA GLN A 106 -0.44 -17.98 15.07
C GLN A 106 -1.65 -18.51 14.27
N PHE A 107 -2.71 -17.72 14.15
CA PHE A 107 -3.93 -18.06 13.41
C PHE A 107 -3.98 -17.39 12.02
N ALA A 108 -2.94 -16.64 11.64
CA ALA A 108 -2.87 -15.91 10.39
C ALA A 108 -2.61 -16.85 9.21
N VAL A 109 -3.51 -16.80 8.23
CA VAL A 109 -3.37 -17.50 6.95
C VAL A 109 -3.29 -16.45 5.85
N PRO A 110 -2.26 -16.50 4.99
CA PRO A 110 -2.14 -15.53 3.90
C PRO A 110 -3.37 -15.63 3.00
N VAL A 111 -3.88 -14.46 2.59
CA VAL A 111 -4.85 -14.38 1.51
C VAL A 111 -4.04 -14.40 0.23
N GLU A 112 -4.26 -15.43 -0.60
CA GLU A 112 -3.73 -15.43 -1.96
C GLU A 112 -4.39 -14.28 -2.71
N ASP A 113 -3.57 -13.45 -3.34
CA ASP A 113 -4.05 -12.49 -4.33
C ASP A 113 -4.65 -13.31 -5.48
N GLY A 114 -5.95 -13.55 -5.40
CA GLY A 114 -6.70 -14.17 -6.49
C GLY A 114 -6.65 -13.23 -7.70
N GLU A 115 -6.30 -13.79 -8.86
CA GLU A 115 -6.29 -13.13 -10.19
C GLU A 115 -7.46 -12.18 -10.45
#